data_AF-K0EHC5-F1
#
_entry.id   AF-K0EHC5-F1
#
_cell.length_a   1.000
_cell.length_b   1.000
_cell.length_c   1.000
_cell.angle_alpha   90.00
_cell.angle_beta   90.00
_cell.angle_gamma   90.00
#
_symmetry.space_group_name_H-M   'P 1'
#
loop_
_entity.id
_entity.type
_entity.pdbx_description
1 polymer ?
#
loop_
_entity_poly.entity_id
_entity_poly.type
_entity_poly.pdbx_seq_one_letter_code
_entity_poly.pdbx_strand_id
1 'polypeptide(L)'
;MPTGRVKWYDVEKGFGFLSQDEGEDVYVRSSALPDGVEGLKPGQRVEFGMAAGRRGPQALSLKLLEAPPSVRQGQERERARKEPVARRHTPDELHGMVEDMITLLEATVQPDLRKGRYPDRKTAQRISEVVRAVARELDH
;
A
#
# COMPACT_ATOMS: atom_id res chain seq x y z
N MET A 1 14.23 19.75 19.97
CA MET A 1 13.53 19.90 18.67
C MET A 1 12.28 19.04 18.74
N PRO A 2 11.10 19.55 18.40
CA PRO A 2 9.86 18.78 18.42
C PRO A 2 9.85 17.69 17.35
N THR A 3 9.08 16.64 17.62
CA THR A 3 8.81 15.56 16.67
C THR A 3 7.31 15.47 16.43
N GLY A 4 6.94 14.91 15.27
CA GLY A 4 5.54 14.72 14.92
C GLY A 4 5.39 13.78 13.74
N ARG A 5 4.15 13.63 13.29
CA ARG A 5 3.78 12.82 12.14
C ARG A 5 3.16 13.68 11.07
N VAL A 6 3.42 13.35 9.82
CA VAL A 6 2.78 14.02 8.69
C VAL A 6 1.30 13.66 8.68
N LYS A 7 0.42 14.65 8.87
CA LYS A 7 -1.02 14.44 8.79
C LYS A 7 -1.43 14.33 7.33
N TRP A 8 -0.95 15.27 6.53
CA TRP A 8 -1.09 15.28 5.08
C TRP A 8 -0.08 16.25 4.46
N TYR A 9 0.24 16.03 3.20
CA TYR A 9 1.09 16.90 2.42
C TYR A 9 0.66 16.83 0.95
N ASP A 10 0.49 18.00 0.33
CA ASP A 10 0.15 18.13 -1.08
C ASP A 10 1.43 18.53 -1.83
N VAL A 11 1.96 17.60 -2.64
CA VAL A 11 3.19 17.79 -3.41
C VAL A 11 3.00 18.80 -4.52
N GLU A 12 1.82 18.84 -5.14
CA GLU A 12 1.52 19.77 -6.24
C GLU A 12 1.42 21.22 -5.72
N LYS A 13 0.81 21.40 -4.55
CA LYS A 13 0.71 22.73 -3.91
C LYS A 13 1.92 23.09 -3.08
N GLY A 14 2.80 22.14 -2.76
CA GLY A 14 4.02 22.35 -1.99
C GLY A 14 3.77 22.75 -0.53
N PHE A 15 2.69 22.27 0.09
CA PHE A 15 2.44 22.51 1.52
C PHE A 15 1.69 21.37 2.19
N GLY A 16 1.78 21.30 3.52
CA GLY A 16 1.10 20.31 4.32
C GLY A 16 1.06 20.67 5.79
N PHE A 17 0.61 19.71 6.60
CA PHE A 17 0.51 19.85 8.05
C PHE A 17 1.07 18.63 8.77
N LEU A 18 1.72 18.89 9.90
CA LEU A 18 2.22 17.86 10.80
C LEU A 18 1.38 17.87 12.07
N SER A 19 1.03 16.68 12.55
CA SER A 19 0.48 16.49 13.88
C SER A 19 1.62 16.36 14.87
N GLN A 20 1.60 17.16 15.92
CA GLN A 20 2.41 16.95 17.11
C GLN A 20 1.74 15.91 18.02
N ASP A 21 2.51 15.21 18.86
CA ASP A 21 1.95 14.30 19.87
C ASP A 21 1.17 15.09 20.94
N GLU A 22 1.62 16.31 21.28
CA GLU A 22 0.98 17.21 22.26
C GLU A 22 1.00 18.68 21.78
N GLY A 23 0.22 19.02 20.75
CA GLY A 23 0.22 20.40 20.25
C GLY A 23 -0.73 20.67 19.08
N GLU A 24 -0.64 21.90 18.57
CA GLU A 24 -1.36 22.33 17.37
C GLU A 24 -0.75 21.73 16.10
N ASP A 25 -1.54 21.69 15.02
CA ASP A 25 -1.03 21.28 13.71
C ASP A 25 0.01 22.29 13.21
N VAL A 26 1.19 21.78 12.83
CA VAL A 26 2.30 22.61 12.37
C VAL A 26 2.27 22.72 10.86
N TYR A 27 2.19 23.95 10.35
CA TYR A 27 2.20 24.22 8.91
C TYR A 27 3.60 24.00 8.33
N VAL A 28 3.65 23.25 7.22
CA VAL A 28 4.87 22.95 6.47
C VAL A 28 4.75 23.48 5.06
N ARG A 29 5.81 24.15 4.59
CA ARG A 29 5.99 24.51 3.19
C ARG A 29 7.11 23.68 2.57
N SER A 30 7.07 23.49 1.26
CA SER A 30 8.14 22.82 0.48
C SER A 30 9.54 23.37 0.77
N SER A 31 9.66 24.67 1.06
CA SER A 31 10.93 25.32 1.43
C SER A 31 11.54 24.84 2.76
N ALA A 32 10.77 24.18 3.63
CA ALA A 32 11.24 23.62 4.88
C ALA A 32 11.70 22.16 4.73
N LEU A 33 11.47 21.53 3.57
CA LEU A 33 11.89 20.15 3.31
C LEU A 33 13.41 20.06 3.17
N PRO A 34 14.03 18.94 3.57
CA PRO A 34 15.43 18.67 3.27
C PRO A 34 15.68 18.58 1.76
N ASP A 35 16.93 18.87 1.35
CA ASP A 35 17.37 18.71 -0.03
C ASP A 35 17.13 17.27 -0.53
N GLY A 36 16.52 17.16 -1.71
CA GLY A 36 16.18 15.88 -2.35
C GLY A 36 14.85 15.25 -1.89
N VAL A 37 14.10 15.89 -0.99
CA VAL A 37 12.76 15.44 -0.60
C VAL A 37 11.71 16.31 -1.32
N GLU A 38 11.02 15.74 -2.31
CA GLU A 38 9.96 16.45 -3.05
C GLU A 38 8.64 16.51 -2.29
N GLY A 39 8.43 15.62 -1.33
CA GLY A 39 7.20 15.57 -0.55
C GLY A 39 7.24 14.64 0.65
N LEU A 40 6.23 14.76 1.50
CA LEU A 40 6.07 13.97 2.72
C LEU A 40 4.92 12.97 2.56
N LYS A 41 5.07 11.77 3.14
CA LYS A 41 4.00 10.75 3.13
C LYS A 41 3.15 10.84 4.40
N PRO A 42 1.82 10.70 4.33
CA PRO A 42 0.97 10.62 5.52
C PRO A 42 1.44 9.54 6.50
N GLY A 43 1.43 9.85 7.79
CA GLY A 43 1.88 8.96 8.88
C GLY A 43 3.39 8.94 9.11
N GLN A 44 4.21 9.48 8.20
CA GLN A 44 5.66 9.47 8.31
C GLN A 44 6.14 10.29 9.51
N ARG A 45 7.06 9.74 10.31
CA ARG A 45 7.63 10.43 11.47
C ARG A 45 8.76 11.38 11.09
N VAL A 46 8.66 12.62 11.56
CA VAL A 46 9.58 13.71 11.26
C VAL A 46 9.98 14.48 12.52
N GLU A 47 11.20 15.00 12.53
CA GLU A 47 11.71 15.99 13.47
C GLU A 47 11.73 17.34 12.76
N PHE A 48 11.35 18.41 13.43
CA PHE A 48 11.34 19.73 12.83
C PHE A 48 11.73 20.82 13.80
N GLY A 49 12.30 21.90 13.28
CA GLY A 49 12.34 23.18 13.97
C GLY A 49 11.04 23.93 13.69
N MET A 50 10.30 24.32 14.74
CA MET A 50 9.12 25.17 14.60
C MET A 50 9.40 26.57 15.17
N ALA A 51 8.76 27.58 14.59
CA ALA A 51 8.70 28.93 15.13
C ALA A 51 7.26 29.45 15.10
N ALA A 52 6.94 30.38 16.01
CA ALA A 52 5.66 31.07 16.00
C ALA A 52 5.59 31.98 14.76
N GLY A 53 4.79 31.59 13.77
CA GLY A 53 4.53 32.37 12.58
C GLY A 53 3.30 33.26 12.73
N ARG A 54 3.03 34.11 11.72
CA ARG A 54 1.84 34.98 11.69
C ARG A 54 0.49 34.23 11.71
N ARG A 55 0.48 32.94 11.37
CA ARG A 55 -0.72 32.09 11.22
C ARG A 55 -0.69 30.83 12.09
N GLY A 56 0.04 30.89 13.20
CA GLY A 56 0.28 29.73 14.07
C GLY A 56 1.65 29.09 13.84
N PRO A 57 1.89 27.92 14.44
CA PRO A 57 3.19 27.25 14.38
C PRO A 57 3.55 26.83 12.96
N GLN A 58 4.76 27.21 12.53
CA GLN A 58 5.30 26.87 11.22
C GLN A 58 6.63 26.12 11.36
N ALA A 59 6.79 25.05 10.59
CA ALA A 59 8.07 24.36 10.45
C ALA A 59 9.03 25.22 9.60
N LEU A 60 10.19 25.53 10.16
CA LEU A 60 11.30 26.21 9.47
C LEU A 60 12.24 25.22 8.81
N SER A 61 12.44 24.06 9.43
CA SER A 61 13.27 22.98 8.93
C SER A 61 12.66 21.64 9.31
N LEU A 62 12.76 20.67 8.41
CA LEU A 62 12.35 19.30 8.62
C LEU A 62 13.53 18.35 8.49
N LYS A 63 13.46 17.26 9.24
CA LYS A 63 14.34 16.11 9.18
C LYS A 63 13.48 14.85 9.27
N LEU A 64 13.65 13.94 8.33
CA LEU A 64 12.94 12.65 8.37
C LEU A 64 13.55 11.80 9.50
N LEU A 65 12.73 11.38 10.48
CA LEU A 65 13.17 10.47 11.55
C LEU A 65 12.96 9.02 11.16
N GLU A 66 11.83 8.74 10.52
CA GLU A 66 11.66 7.48 9.82
C GLU A 66 12.35 7.63 8.47
N ALA A 67 13.57 7.09 8.39
CA ALA A 67 14.03 6.53 7.14
C ALA A 67 12.89 5.60 6.68
N PRO A 68 12.24 5.82 5.51
CA PRO A 68 11.47 4.72 4.93
C PRO A 68 12.40 3.50 4.95
N PRO A 69 11.93 2.26 5.22
CA PRO A 69 12.82 1.11 5.17
C PRO A 69 13.60 1.26 3.88
N SER A 70 14.91 1.53 4.01
CA SER A 70 15.64 2.39 3.06
C SER A 70 15.22 2.00 1.68
N VAL A 71 14.85 2.85 0.72
CA VAL A 71 14.60 2.30 -0.63
C VAL A 71 15.83 1.55 -1.17
N ARG A 72 17.00 1.56 -0.49
CA ARG A 72 17.96 0.45 -0.57
C ARG A 72 17.51 -0.85 0.06
N GLN A 73 17.10 -0.98 1.31
CA GLN A 73 16.42 -2.21 1.79
C GLN A 73 15.04 -2.48 1.15
N GLY A 74 14.32 -1.51 0.61
CA GLY A 74 13.07 -1.66 -0.11
C GLY A 74 13.33 -2.11 -1.53
N GLN A 75 14.30 -1.52 -2.25
CA GLN A 75 14.75 -2.00 -3.55
C GLN A 75 15.69 -3.20 -3.45
N GLU A 76 16.36 -3.46 -2.34
CA GLU A 76 17.15 -4.68 -2.08
C GLU A 76 16.22 -5.75 -1.56
N ARG A 77 15.16 -5.46 -0.80
CA ARG A 77 14.09 -6.43 -0.55
C ARG A 77 13.21 -6.62 -1.78
N GLU A 78 13.02 -5.65 -2.66
CA GLU A 78 12.33 -5.82 -3.95
C GLU A 78 13.26 -6.48 -4.97
N ARG A 79 14.56 -6.21 -4.99
CA ARG A 79 15.54 -6.90 -5.86
C ARG A 79 15.91 -8.29 -5.32
N ALA A 80 15.95 -8.49 -4.00
CA ALA A 80 16.12 -9.82 -3.39
C ALA A 80 14.81 -10.61 -3.32
N ARG A 81 13.62 -9.97 -3.25
CA ARG A 81 12.34 -10.65 -3.56
C ARG A 81 12.12 -10.88 -5.05
N LYS A 82 12.94 -10.27 -5.90
CA LYS A 82 13.09 -10.65 -7.31
C LYS A 82 14.15 -11.74 -7.51
N GLU A 83 14.56 -12.46 -6.45
CA GLU A 83 14.72 -13.88 -6.70
C GLU A 83 13.32 -14.37 -7.11
N PRO A 84 13.12 -14.88 -8.34
CA PRO A 84 11.84 -15.48 -8.68
C PRO A 84 11.63 -16.56 -7.63
N VAL A 85 10.65 -16.35 -6.74
CA VAL A 85 10.17 -17.42 -5.87
C VAL A 85 9.80 -18.49 -6.88
N ALA A 86 10.56 -19.59 -6.89
CA ALA A 86 10.33 -20.67 -7.82
C ALA A 86 8.83 -20.94 -7.81
N ARG A 87 8.19 -20.86 -8.98
CA ARG A 87 6.74 -21.01 -9.10
C ARG A 87 6.34 -22.20 -8.26
N ARG A 88 5.39 -22.00 -7.33
CA ARG A 88 5.04 -23.02 -6.33
C ARG A 88 4.56 -24.30 -7.00
N HIS A 89 4.03 -24.16 -8.21
CA HIS A 89 3.53 -25.23 -9.05
C HIS A 89 4.18 -25.15 -10.42
N THR A 90 4.50 -26.32 -10.96
CA THR A 90 4.90 -26.51 -12.35
C THR A 90 3.76 -26.08 -13.30
N PRO A 91 4.04 -25.80 -14.58
CA PRO A 91 3.00 -25.51 -15.56
C PRO A 91 1.91 -26.59 -15.65
N ASP A 92 2.28 -27.87 -15.55
CA ASP A 92 1.33 -28.99 -15.59
C ASP A 92 0.42 -29.03 -14.35
N GLU A 93 0.96 -28.75 -13.16
CA GLU A 93 0.17 -28.64 -11.94
C GLU A 93 -0.78 -27.43 -11.99
N LEU A 94 -0.30 -26.28 -12.48
CA LEU A 94 -1.14 -25.10 -12.65
C LEU A 94 -2.25 -25.35 -13.67
N HIS A 95 -1.95 -26.04 -14.77
CA HIS A 95 -2.94 -26.45 -15.75
C HIS A 95 -4.02 -27.31 -15.09
N GLY A 96 -3.65 -28.32 -14.31
CA GLY A 96 -4.60 -29.16 -13.56
C GLY A 96 -5.48 -28.34 -12.60
N MET A 97 -4.92 -27.35 -11.89
CA MET A 97 -5.72 -26.46 -11.03
C MET A 97 -6.72 -25.61 -11.81
N VAL A 98 -6.33 -25.13 -12.99
CA VAL A 98 -7.22 -24.37 -13.87
C VAL A 98 -8.32 -25.26 -14.42
N GLU A 99 -8.01 -26.50 -14.81
CA GLU A 99 -9.01 -27.48 -15.26
C GLU A 99 -10.01 -27.84 -14.15
N ASP A 100 -9.54 -28.07 -12.94
CA ASP A 100 -10.38 -28.33 -11.76
C ASP A 100 -11.28 -27.12 -11.45
N MET A 101 -10.73 -25.90 -11.52
CA MET A 101 -11.51 -24.68 -11.32
C MET A 101 -12.59 -24.51 -12.40
N ILE A 102 -12.26 -24.74 -13.67
CA ILE A 102 -13.24 -24.69 -14.76
C ILE A 102 -14.35 -25.71 -14.49
N THR A 103 -14.00 -26.98 -14.25
CA THR A 103 -14.95 -28.05 -13.97
C THR A 103 -15.87 -27.71 -12.80
N LEU A 104 -15.30 -27.16 -11.71
CA LEU A 104 -16.06 -26.72 -10.56
C LEU A 104 -17.03 -25.57 -10.90
N LEU A 105 -16.60 -24.58 -11.67
CA LEU A 105 -17.45 -23.48 -12.15
C LEU A 105 -18.58 -23.99 -13.05
N GLU A 106 -18.30 -24.93 -13.95
CA GLU A 106 -19.29 -25.54 -14.84
C GLU A 106 -20.36 -26.31 -14.06
N ALA A 107 -19.94 -27.04 -13.04
CA ALA A 107 -20.84 -27.87 -12.23
C ALA A 107 -21.66 -27.07 -11.22
N THR A 108 -21.09 -26.00 -10.64
CA THR A 108 -21.67 -25.34 -9.46
C THR A 108 -22.16 -23.91 -9.70
N VAL A 109 -21.62 -23.20 -10.69
CA VAL A 109 -21.95 -21.79 -10.93
C VAL A 109 -22.77 -21.63 -12.21
N GLN A 110 -22.32 -22.25 -13.31
CA GLN A 110 -23.01 -22.11 -14.60
C GLN A 110 -24.49 -22.55 -14.58
N PRO A 111 -24.93 -23.61 -13.88
CA PRO A 111 -26.32 -24.03 -13.92
C PRO A 111 -27.29 -23.00 -13.33
N ASP A 112 -26.90 -22.30 -12.27
CA ASP A 112 -27.72 -21.24 -11.68
C ASP A 112 -27.71 -20.00 -12.55
N LEU A 113 -26.54 -19.60 -13.08
CA LEU A 113 -26.45 -18.45 -13.98
C LEU A 113 -27.25 -18.66 -15.26
N ARG A 114 -27.24 -19.87 -15.84
CA ARG A 114 -28.09 -20.25 -16.99
C ARG A 114 -29.58 -20.16 -16.68
N LYS A 115 -29.97 -20.33 -15.41
CA LYS A 115 -31.35 -20.14 -14.92
C LYS A 115 -31.64 -18.68 -14.51
N GLY A 116 -30.71 -17.75 -14.74
CA GLY A 116 -30.86 -16.34 -14.36
C GLY A 116 -30.76 -16.08 -12.86
N ARG A 117 -30.11 -16.96 -12.09
CA ARG A 117 -29.95 -16.83 -10.64
C ARG A 117 -28.48 -16.92 -10.25
N TYR A 118 -28.14 -16.32 -9.12
CA TYR A 118 -26.81 -16.50 -8.53
C TYR A 118 -26.78 -17.75 -7.65
N PRO A 119 -25.62 -18.43 -7.53
CA PRO A 119 -25.39 -19.44 -6.51
C PRO A 119 -25.63 -18.88 -5.11
N ASP A 120 -25.96 -19.74 -4.16
CA ASP A 120 -26.09 -19.32 -2.76
C ASP A 120 -24.76 -18.77 -2.21
N ARG A 121 -24.84 -17.97 -1.14
CA ARG A 121 -23.68 -17.28 -0.56
C ARG A 121 -22.55 -18.22 -0.16
N LYS A 122 -22.86 -19.43 0.34
CA LYS A 122 -21.85 -20.39 0.81
C LYS A 122 -21.12 -21.00 -0.39
N THR A 123 -21.86 -21.36 -1.44
CA THR A 123 -21.27 -21.83 -2.71
C THR A 123 -20.43 -20.73 -3.34
N ALA A 124 -20.95 -19.51 -3.48
CA ALA A 124 -20.22 -18.38 -4.04
C ALA A 124 -18.91 -18.07 -3.29
N GLN A 125 -18.92 -18.14 -1.94
CA GLN A 125 -17.73 -17.92 -1.14
C GLN A 125 -16.64 -18.96 -1.42
N ARG A 126 -17.00 -20.25 -1.44
CA ARG A 126 -16.06 -21.34 -1.74
C ARG A 126 -15.44 -21.19 -3.13
N ILE A 127 -16.26 -20.87 -4.14
CA ILE A 127 -15.77 -20.64 -5.50
C ILE A 127 -14.82 -19.45 -5.55
N SER A 128 -15.14 -18.36 -4.84
CA SER A 128 -14.28 -17.18 -4.79
C SER A 128 -12.91 -17.47 -4.17
N GLU A 129 -12.83 -18.39 -3.20
CA GLU A 129 -11.58 -18.83 -2.59
C GLU A 129 -10.72 -19.61 -3.59
N VAL A 130 -11.34 -20.53 -4.36
CA VAL A 130 -10.66 -21.29 -5.42
C VAL A 130 -10.14 -20.36 -6.52
N VAL A 131 -10.97 -19.45 -7.02
CA VAL A 131 -10.59 -18.48 -8.06
C VAL A 131 -9.43 -17.59 -7.58
N ARG A 132 -9.48 -17.13 -6.33
CA ARG A 132 -8.37 -16.35 -5.73
C ARG A 132 -7.11 -17.17 -5.51
N ALA A 133 -7.21 -18.47 -5.27
CA ALA A 133 -6.04 -19.34 -5.17
C ALA A 133 -5.34 -19.46 -6.53
N VAL A 134 -6.09 -19.77 -7.59
CA VAL A 134 -5.55 -19.86 -8.96
C VAL A 134 -5.00 -18.51 -9.44
N ALA A 135 -5.70 -17.40 -9.16
CA ALA A 135 -5.22 -16.06 -9.52
C ALA A 135 -3.87 -15.73 -8.87
N ARG A 136 -3.69 -16.08 -7.58
CA ARG A 136 -2.41 -15.89 -6.89
C ARG A 136 -1.28 -16.67 -7.54
N GLU A 137 -1.53 -17.88 -8.04
CA GLU A 137 -0.52 -18.67 -8.75
C GLU A 137 -0.15 -18.07 -10.12
N LEU A 138 -1.09 -17.36 -10.77
CA LEU A 138 -0.87 -16.69 -12.07
C LEU A 138 -0.15 -15.33 -11.95
N ASP A 139 -0.33 -14.61 -10.83
CA ASP A 139 0.31 -13.31 -10.58
C ASP A 139 1.83 -13.42 -10.32
N HIS A 140 2.42 -14.63 -10.34
CA HIS A 140 3.82 -14.92 -10.01
C HIS A 140 4.74 -15.17 -11.22
#